data_AF-A0A9K3NZW7-F1
#
_entry.id   AF-A0A9K3NZW7-F1
#
_cell.length_a   1.000
_cell.length_b   1.000
_cell.length_c   1.000
_cell.angle_alpha   90.00
_cell.angle_beta   90.00
_cell.angle_gamma   90.00
#
_symmetry.space_group_name_H-M   'P 1'
#
loop_
_entity.id
_entity.type
_entity.pdbx_description
1 polymer ?
#
loop_
_entity_poly.entity_id
_entity_poly.type
_entity_poly.pdbx_seq_one_letter_code
_entity_poly.pdbx_strand_id
1 'polypeptide(L)'
;MKRGGKVTYTGPLGYHSHLLLDYFEFTSQSIQGVNKIKDGQNPATWMLDVTSSTVEAQLGVDFAEIYANSDLYKRNQQLITELSKPSLSSQDLYFPTKYV
;
A
#
# COMPACT_ATOMS: atom_id res chain seq x y z
N MET A 1 2.33 -5.33 -3.08
CA MET A 1 2.07 -5.09 -4.52
C MET A 1 1.61 -6.39 -5.13
N LYS A 2 0.59 -6.37 -6.00
CA LYS A 2 0.08 -7.56 -6.70
C LYS A 2 0.78 -7.75 -8.05
N ARG A 3 0.57 -8.92 -8.67
CA ARG A 3 1.01 -9.21 -10.04
C ARG A 3 0.52 -8.09 -10.98
N GLY A 4 1.39 -7.67 -11.91
CA GLY A 4 1.14 -6.53 -12.78
C GLY A 4 1.54 -5.16 -12.20
N GLY A 5 2.26 -5.13 -11.07
CA GLY A 5 2.86 -3.91 -10.53
C GLY A 5 1.87 -2.97 -9.84
N LYS A 6 0.65 -3.42 -9.55
CA LYS A 6 -0.36 -2.61 -8.87
C LYS A 6 -0.13 -2.63 -7.35
N VAL A 7 -0.32 -1.48 -6.71
CA VAL A 7 -0.18 -1.33 -5.26
C VAL A 7 -1.48 -1.74 -4.56
N THR A 8 -1.36 -2.55 -3.52
CA THR A 8 -2.47 -3.02 -2.67
C THR A 8 -2.44 -2.43 -1.27
N TYR A 9 -1.27 -1.91 -0.85
CA TYR A 9 -1.04 -1.21 0.40
C TYR A 9 0.27 -0.44 0.30
N THR A 10 0.28 0.81 0.74
CA THR A 10 1.52 1.53 1.07
C THR A 10 1.27 2.39 2.30
N GLY A 11 1.89 2.00 3.41
CA GLY A 11 1.73 2.61 4.70
C GLY A 11 2.75 2.05 5.67
N PRO A 12 2.88 2.67 6.86
CA PRO A 12 3.74 2.15 7.90
C PRO A 12 3.22 0.80 8.41
N LEU A 13 4.12 -0.15 8.63
CA LEU A 13 3.73 -1.44 9.22
C LEU A 13 3.29 -1.30 10.69
N GLY A 14 3.91 -0.38 11.43
CA GLY A 14 3.72 -0.27 12.88
C GLY A 14 4.44 -1.36 13.67
N TYR A 15 4.47 -1.22 15.00
CA TYR A 15 5.04 -2.24 15.89
C TYR A 15 4.31 -3.57 15.72
N HIS A 16 5.05 -4.68 15.53
CA HIS A 16 4.47 -5.99 15.20
C HIS A 16 3.47 -5.98 14.03
N SER A 17 3.65 -5.07 13.07
CA SER A 17 2.80 -4.96 11.87
C SER A 17 1.33 -4.61 12.12
N HIS A 18 0.97 -4.10 13.31
CA HIS A 18 -0.43 -3.87 13.67
C HIS A 18 -1.17 -2.95 12.69
N LEU A 19 -0.53 -1.91 12.13
CA LEU A 19 -1.20 -1.00 11.19
C LEU A 19 -1.50 -1.66 9.84
N LEU A 20 -0.66 -2.62 9.42
CA LEU A 20 -0.94 -3.43 8.24
C LEU A 20 -2.08 -4.41 8.52
N LEU A 21 -2.08 -5.03 9.71
CA LEU A 21 -3.15 -5.93 10.12
C LEU A 21 -4.48 -5.18 10.19
N ASP A 22 -4.53 -4.05 10.89
CA ASP A 22 -5.72 -3.21 11.02
C ASP A 22 -6.29 -2.81 9.66
N TYR A 23 -5.43 -2.41 8.72
CA TYR A 23 -5.87 -2.05 7.36
C TYR A 23 -6.56 -3.22 6.66
N PHE A 24 -5.92 -4.40 6.63
CA PHE A 24 -6.47 -5.55 5.94
C PHE A 24 -7.61 -6.19 6.71
N GLU A 25 -7.62 -6.18 8.04
CA GLU A 25 -8.72 -6.69 8.86
C GLU A 25 -9.96 -5.80 8.78
N PHE A 26 -9.81 -4.48 8.80
CA PHE A 26 -10.94 -3.57 8.56
C PHE A 26 -11.51 -3.76 7.16
N THR A 27 -10.63 -3.92 6.16
CA THR A 27 -11.01 -4.27 4.80
C THR A 27 -11.71 -5.64 4.77
N SER A 28 -11.23 -6.62 5.53
CA SER A 28 -11.82 -7.98 5.67
C SER A 28 -13.17 -7.99 6.37
N GLN A 29 -13.43 -7.05 7.28
CA GLN A 29 -14.76 -6.89 7.87
C GLN A 29 -15.75 -6.34 6.84
N SER A 30 -15.27 -5.46 5.94
CA SER A 30 -16.07 -4.92 4.84
C SER A 30 -16.26 -5.93 3.70
N ILE A 31 -15.29 -6.82 3.48
CA ILE A 31 -15.31 -7.87 2.47
C ILE A 31 -15.50 -9.22 3.16
N GLN A 32 -16.75 -9.70 3.25
CA GLN A 32 -17.02 -11.04 3.79
C GLN A 32 -16.20 -12.10 3.05
N GLY A 33 -15.39 -12.87 3.80
CA GLY A 33 -14.67 -14.03 3.29
C GLY A 33 -13.13 -13.96 3.37
N VAL A 34 -12.56 -12.83 3.79
CA VAL A 34 -11.11 -12.79 4.09
C VAL A 34 -10.85 -13.40 5.47
N ASN A 35 -9.90 -14.34 5.52
CA ASN A 35 -9.52 -15.01 6.76
C ASN A 35 -8.66 -14.09 7.65
N LYS A 36 -8.99 -14.04 8.94
CA LYS A 36 -8.17 -13.33 9.94
C LYS A 36 -6.79 -13.98 10.10
N ILE A 37 -5.82 -13.18 10.53
CA ILE A 37 -4.49 -13.69 10.86
C ILE A 37 -4.57 -14.63 12.06
N LYS A 38 -3.78 -15.71 12.04
CA LYS A 38 -3.69 -16.67 13.15
C LYS A 38 -2.58 -16.27 14.12
N ASP A 39 -2.73 -16.64 15.39
CA ASP A 39 -1.68 -16.43 16.37
C ASP A 39 -0.38 -17.12 15.95
N GLY A 40 0.75 -16.42 16.08
CA GLY A 40 2.06 -16.87 15.61
C GLY A 40 2.27 -16.87 14.08
N GLN A 41 1.27 -16.50 13.26
CA GLN A 41 1.45 -16.39 11.81
C GLN A 41 2.26 -15.13 11.45
N ASN A 42 3.16 -15.24 10.47
CA ASN A 42 3.90 -14.08 9.95
C ASN A 42 2.94 -13.13 9.18
N PRO A 43 2.83 -11.85 9.57
CA PRO A 43 1.93 -10.88 8.92
C PRO A 43 2.21 -10.66 7.42
N ALA A 44 3.47 -10.73 7.00
CA ALA A 44 3.83 -10.59 5.60
C ALA A 44 3.33 -11.79 4.78
N THR A 45 3.48 -13.01 5.30
CA THR A 45 2.93 -14.22 4.65
C THR A 45 1.41 -14.15 4.59
N TRP A 46 0.75 -13.82 5.71
CA TRP A 46 -0.71 -13.69 5.75
C TRP A 46 -1.23 -12.68 4.74
N MET A 47 -0.61 -11.50 4.63
CA MET A 47 -1.00 -10.47 3.66
C MET A 47 -0.90 -10.96 2.22
N LEU A 48 0.13 -11.75 1.87
CA LEU A 48 0.26 -12.33 0.54
C LEU A 48 -0.83 -13.37 0.24
N ASP A 49 -1.22 -14.16 1.24
CA ASP A 49 -2.26 -15.17 1.07
C ASP A 49 -3.63 -14.52 0.83
N VAL A 50 -4.00 -13.54 1.64
CA VAL A 50 -5.30 -12.84 1.55
C VAL A 50 -5.40 -11.92 0.33
N THR A 51 -4.28 -11.41 -0.19
CA THR A 51 -4.25 -10.59 -1.42
C THR A 51 -3.89 -11.38 -2.68
N SER A 52 -3.92 -12.72 -2.60
CA SER A 52 -3.65 -13.57 -3.76
C SER A 52 -4.74 -13.44 -4.82
N SER A 53 -4.39 -13.65 -6.09
CA SER A 53 -5.33 -13.58 -7.21
C SER A 53 -6.47 -14.59 -7.09
N THR A 54 -6.21 -15.74 -6.47
CA THR A 54 -7.24 -16.76 -6.23
C THR A 54 -8.26 -16.27 -5.22
N VAL A 55 -7.82 -15.65 -4.13
CA VAL A 55 -8.71 -15.07 -3.12
C VAL A 55 -9.49 -13.88 -3.69
N GLU A 56 -8.83 -12.99 -4.44
CA GLU A 56 -9.50 -11.90 -5.17
C GLU A 56 -10.64 -12.41 -6.07
N ALA A 57 -10.38 -13.46 -6.85
CA ALA A 57 -11.38 -14.05 -7.75
C ALA A 57 -12.54 -14.71 -6.99
N GLN A 58 -12.26 -15.36 -5.85
CA GLN A 58 -13.30 -15.96 -5.00
C GLN A 58 -14.18 -14.91 -4.34
N LEU A 59 -13.60 -13.79 -3.92
CA LEU A 59 -14.31 -12.69 -3.26
C LEU A 59 -14.95 -11.71 -4.25
N GLY A 60 -14.56 -11.75 -5.52
CA GLY A 60 -15.02 -10.82 -6.55
C GLY A 60 -14.52 -9.39 -6.34
N VAL A 61 -13.31 -9.21 -5.81
CA VAL A 61 -12.73 -7.90 -5.48
C VAL A 61 -11.36 -7.69 -6.14
N ASP A 62 -10.97 -6.43 -6.36
CA ASP A 62 -9.59 -6.06 -6.70
C ASP A 62 -8.99 -5.22 -5.56
N PHE A 63 -8.05 -5.78 -4.80
CA PHE A 63 -7.44 -5.07 -3.67
C PHE A 63 -6.67 -3.82 -4.10
N ALA A 64 -6.20 -3.74 -5.35
CA ALA A 64 -5.57 -2.52 -5.84
C ALA A 64 -6.59 -1.40 -6.08
N GLU A 65 -7.80 -1.73 -6.53
CA GLU A 65 -8.88 -0.76 -6.65
C GLU A 65 -9.36 -0.29 -5.27
N ILE A 66 -9.49 -1.21 -4.32
CA ILE A 66 -9.82 -0.86 -2.93
C ILE A 66 -8.77 0.09 -2.34
N TYR A 67 -7.48 -0.21 -2.55
CA TYR A 67 -6.41 0.67 -2.13
C TYR A 67 -6.50 2.04 -2.81
N ALA A 68 -6.69 2.10 -4.13
CA ALA A 68 -6.82 3.36 -4.87
C ALA A 68 -7.98 4.24 -4.39
N ASN A 69 -9.06 3.64 -3.91
CA ASN A 69 -10.22 4.35 -3.36
C ASN A 69 -10.11 4.68 -1.86
N SER A 70 -9.08 4.15 -1.17
CA SER A 70 -8.88 4.32 0.26
C SER A 70 -8.40 5.71 0.65
N ASP A 71 -8.69 6.13 1.89
CA ASP A 71 -8.14 7.37 2.43
C ASP A 71 -6.63 7.31 2.65
N LEU A 72 -6.06 6.10 2.76
CA LEU A 72 -4.61 5.91 2.80
C LEU A 72 -3.97 6.35 1.47
N TYR A 73 -4.54 5.96 0.34
CA TYR A 73 -4.08 6.41 -0.96
C TYR A 73 -4.19 7.93 -1.12
N LYS A 74 -5.33 8.52 -0.75
CA LYS A 74 -5.53 9.98 -0.82
C LYS A 74 -4.48 10.74 -0.02
N ARG A 75 -4.24 10.34 1.23
CA ARG A 75 -3.19 10.95 2.08
C ARG A 75 -1.80 10.79 1.48
N ASN A 76 -1.49 9.63 0.92
CA ASN A 76 -0.20 9.41 0.26
C ASN A 76 -0.02 10.31 -0.96
N GLN A 77 -1.05 10.48 -1.79
CA GLN A 77 -0.99 11.38 -2.96
C GLN A 77 -0.81 12.85 -2.55
N GLN A 78 -1.49 13.28 -1.48
CA GLN A 78 -1.32 14.62 -0.92
C GLN A 78 0.11 14.83 -0.44
N LEU A 79 0.65 13.90 0.35
CA LEU A 79 2.01 13.96 0.85
C LEU A 79 3.04 13.97 -0.29
N ILE A 80 2.87 13.13 -1.30
CA ILE A 80 3.73 13.12 -2.49
C ILE A 80 3.69 14.48 -3.18
N THR A 81 2.51 15.07 -3.35
CA THR A 81 2.35 16.38 -3.98
C THR A 81 3.07 17.47 -3.19
N GLU A 82 2.94 17.47 -1.87
CA GLU A 82 3.61 18.42 -0.98
C GLU A 82 5.13 18.28 -1.05
N LEU A 83 5.66 17.05 -0.95
CA LEU A 83 7.09 16.77 -0.95
C LEU A 83 7.74 16.90 -2.33
N SER A 84 6.98 16.76 -3.41
CA SER A 84 7.46 16.95 -4.78
C SER A 84 7.76 18.41 -5.14
N LYS A 85 7.25 19.36 -4.34
CA LYS A 85 7.49 20.78 -4.56
C LYS A 85 8.80 21.16 -3.88
N PRO A 86 9.80 21.68 -4.63
CA PRO A 86 11.02 22.18 -4.03
C PRO A 86 10.70 23.35 -3.09
N SER A 87 11.50 23.51 -2.02
CA SER A 87 11.38 24.69 -1.17
C SER A 87 11.68 25.95 -1.97
N LEU A 88 11.11 27.09 -1.57
CA LEU A 88 11.38 28.38 -2.22
C LEU A 88 12.87 28.78 -2.19
N SER A 89 13.65 28.22 -1.27
CA SER A 89 15.10 28.38 -1.15
C SER A 89 15.92 27.38 -1.95
N SER A 90 15.27 26.42 -2.62
CA SER A 90 15.94 25.40 -3.43
C SER A 90 16.49 26.02 -4.71
N GLN A 91 17.72 25.65 -5.07
CA GLN A 91 18.31 25.95 -6.37
C GLN A 91 18.43 24.67 -7.18
N ASP A 92 18.25 24.76 -8.49
CA ASP A 92 18.44 23.61 -9.37
C ASP A 92 19.89 23.12 -9.35
N LEU A 93 20.07 21.80 -9.45
CA LEU A 93 21.40 21.21 -9.59
C LEU A 93 22.03 21.65 -10.91
N TYR A 94 23.09 22.45 -10.82
CA TYR A 94 23.87 22.87 -11.98
C TYR A 94 25.06 21.92 -12.20
N PHE A 95 25.11 21.29 -13.38
CA PHE A 95 26.25 20.48 -13.80
C PHE A 95 27.03 21.22 -14.90
N PRO A 96 28.31 21.59 -14.66
CA PRO A 96 29.10 22.37 -15.61
C PRO A 96 29.50 21.59 -16.87
N THR A 97 29.57 20.26 -16.80
CA THR A 97 29.87 19.37 -17.92
C THR A 97 28.63 18.62 -18.34
N LYS A 98 28.28 18.71 -19.63
CA LYS A 98 27.41 17.71 -20.27
C LYS A 98 28.27 16.46 -20.50
N TYR A 99 27.73 15.29 -20.12
CA TYR A 99 28.40 13.99 -20.28
C TYR A 99 29.12 13.88 -21.63
N VAL A 100 30.39 13.46 -21.60
CA VAL A 100 31.29 13.29 -22.76
C VAL A 100 30.94 12.02 -23.51
#